data_AF-A0A960WAB5-F1
#
_entry.id   AF-A0A960WAB5-F1
#
_cell.length_a   1.000
_cell.length_b   1.000
_cell.length_c   1.000
_cell.angle_alpha   90.00
_cell.angle_beta   90.00
_cell.angle_gamma   90.00
#
_symmetry.space_group_name_H-M   'P 1'
#
loop_
_entity.id
_entity.type
_entity.pdbx_description
1 polymer ?
#
loop_
_entity_poly.entity_id
_entity_poly.type
_entity_poly.pdbx_seq_one_letter_code
_entity_poly.pdbx_strand_id
1 'polypeptide(L)'
;YLYGIENHTLYRQNLSAFLHSLPYQENLIAFCNTMSENSAKLKPHIYSKELLTFDTLTEDFHNNQLDFVQYCQQLVYTADENLVDHSSCINLNKIVFLASIEESISFDKIEGENHSAIKELSIHLTHDQSREMLEKEFSFRTKKIASETYYRFLYDLFVQHNLSTGNYPNLQQYIVYLTEYQSINQADALAETDSLTAKIYKELIRNDTQQTLHDIGRYIGLMSNFCRLKMTRHYINSYRRYRNIFSLDDCIRFLKKQGTVYHENISADYDLPSIHASLANFEDFYAIAHQREQALVDNLLSLSARDNSDTIVCVAGGFHTDGITSLLKSKDISYIVITPNTIHDEPPIPYISLLQNIRTPLEQMLTTQTSTLKIASWLTENMPLAYEERKTMLSAKLKTLLTATKLHDLYQTALRTYTPNEQIILKNTIENQLRDSINNVIKMAQYENILTISAVHLTQEGLMAEIRFSKSPTSLFVGYSSTAESPIYQHALLETVNLPSGIAEHFFGSTELLNVTTRYTQERSRILSAILQNTYTFDQLHTALNSIRSHPYMNTAALRSYIEALNA
;
A
#
# COMPACT_ATOMS: atom_id res chain seq x y z
N TYR A 1 2.09 -26.12 -10.75
CA TYR A 1 2.94 -25.93 -9.55
C TYR A 1 3.26 -24.45 -9.40
N LEU A 2 3.46 -23.96 -8.17
CA LEU A 2 3.84 -22.58 -7.91
C LEU A 2 5.18 -22.59 -7.16
N TYR A 3 6.17 -21.89 -7.71
CA TYR A 3 7.53 -21.87 -7.18
C TYR A 3 7.91 -20.46 -6.72
N GLY A 4 8.62 -20.35 -5.61
CA GLY A 4 9.29 -19.12 -5.23
C GLY A 4 10.63 -19.01 -5.96
N ILE A 5 10.87 -17.89 -6.65
CA ILE A 5 12.13 -17.61 -7.38
C ILE A 5 13.07 -16.67 -6.61
N GLU A 6 12.72 -16.30 -5.38
CA GLU A 6 13.47 -15.34 -4.58
C GLU A 6 14.77 -15.92 -4.00
N ASN A 7 15.79 -15.08 -3.85
CA ASN A 7 16.99 -15.43 -3.08
C ASN A 7 16.81 -14.98 -1.62
N HIS A 8 16.80 -15.94 -0.70
CA HIS A 8 16.55 -15.69 0.72
C HIS A 8 17.53 -14.70 1.37
N THR A 9 18.81 -14.75 1.00
CA THR A 9 19.83 -13.84 1.52
C THR A 9 19.61 -12.41 1.04
N LEU A 10 19.43 -12.23 -0.28
CA LEU A 10 19.18 -10.90 -0.86
C LEU A 10 17.86 -10.32 -0.38
N TYR A 11 16.82 -11.14 -0.23
CA TYR A 11 15.54 -10.72 0.35
C TYR A 11 15.72 -10.22 1.79
N ARG A 12 16.44 -10.96 2.64
CA ARG A 12 16.71 -10.56 4.03
C ARG A 12 17.52 -9.27 4.11
N GLN A 13 18.54 -9.12 3.27
CA GLN A 13 19.34 -7.89 3.20
C GLN A 13 18.46 -6.70 2.78
N ASN A 14 17.63 -6.89 1.77
CA ASN A 14 16.72 -5.86 1.28
C ASN A 14 15.70 -5.45 2.34
N LEU A 15 15.07 -6.43 3.01
CA LEU A 15 14.15 -6.19 4.12
C LEU A 15 14.86 -5.51 5.30
N SER A 16 16.09 -5.90 5.61
CA SER A 16 16.86 -5.26 6.68
C SER A 16 17.17 -3.80 6.35
N ALA A 17 17.58 -3.49 5.11
CA ALA A 17 17.81 -2.12 4.67
C ALA A 17 16.54 -1.26 4.79
N PHE A 18 15.38 -1.83 4.41
CA PHE A 18 14.09 -1.19 4.59
C PHE A 18 13.75 -0.96 6.08
N LEU A 19 13.86 -1.99 6.93
CA LEU A 19 13.54 -1.86 8.35
C LEU A 19 14.46 -0.87 9.06
N HIS A 20 15.74 -0.77 8.66
CA HIS A 20 16.67 0.23 9.18
C HIS A 20 16.38 1.64 8.68
N SER A 21 15.69 1.81 7.56
CA SER A 21 15.31 3.13 7.06
C SER A 21 14.06 3.70 7.74
N LEU A 22 13.15 2.84 8.24
CA LEU A 22 11.88 3.24 8.86
C LEU A 22 12.03 4.24 10.03
N PRO A 23 12.91 4.05 11.02
CA PRO A 23 13.03 4.97 12.16
C PRO A 23 13.43 6.40 11.75
N TYR A 24 14.05 6.55 10.58
CA TYR A 24 14.55 7.82 10.07
C TYR A 24 13.72 8.35 8.89
N GLN A 25 12.64 7.64 8.53
CA GLN A 25 11.76 7.99 7.41
C GLN A 25 11.07 9.33 7.67
N GLU A 26 10.51 9.52 8.86
CA GLU A 26 9.82 10.77 9.24
C GLU A 26 10.78 11.97 9.20
N ASN A 27 12.00 11.81 9.70
CA ASN A 27 13.02 12.86 9.67
C ASN A 27 13.43 13.24 8.24
N LEU A 28 13.61 12.25 7.36
CA LEU A 28 13.93 12.50 5.95
C LEU A 28 12.75 13.14 5.20
N ILE A 29 11.52 12.73 5.48
CA ILE A 29 10.31 13.37 4.95
C ILE A 29 10.23 14.83 5.42
N ALA A 30 10.42 15.08 6.72
CA ALA A 30 10.40 16.42 7.28
C ALA A 30 11.47 17.30 6.64
N PHE A 31 12.70 16.79 6.48
CA PHE A 31 13.78 17.47 5.77
C PHE A 31 13.38 17.82 4.33
N CYS A 32 12.89 16.85 3.55
CA CYS A 32 12.49 17.09 2.17
C CYS A 32 11.36 18.13 2.08
N ASN A 33 10.36 18.05 2.97
CA ASN A 33 9.26 19.02 3.02
C ASN A 33 9.78 20.42 3.31
N THR A 34 10.62 20.60 4.34
CA THR A 34 11.20 21.92 4.67
C THR A 34 12.07 22.46 3.53
N MET A 35 12.87 21.61 2.88
CA MET A 35 13.71 22.02 1.76
C MET A 35 12.86 22.42 0.54
N SER A 36 11.76 21.70 0.26
CA SER A 36 10.79 22.07 -0.76
C SER A 36 10.09 23.40 -0.44
N GLU A 37 9.67 23.61 0.81
CA GLU A 37 9.08 24.88 1.27
C GLU A 37 10.06 26.06 1.11
N ASN A 38 11.33 25.86 1.49
CA ASN A 38 12.37 26.86 1.30
C ASN A 38 12.58 27.18 -0.19
N SER A 39 12.59 26.16 -1.05
CA SER A 39 12.66 26.37 -2.50
C SER A 39 11.44 27.16 -2.99
N ALA A 40 10.23 26.82 -2.53
CA ALA A 40 8.99 27.47 -2.94
C ALA A 40 8.95 28.95 -2.58
N LYS A 41 9.48 29.35 -1.41
CA LYS A 41 9.62 30.78 -1.03
C LYS A 41 10.51 31.57 -1.99
N LEU A 42 11.53 30.92 -2.57
CA LEU A 42 12.51 31.57 -3.44
C LEU A 42 12.08 31.60 -4.91
N LYS A 43 11.24 30.67 -5.36
CA LYS A 43 10.79 30.58 -6.75
C LYS A 43 10.19 31.89 -7.27
N PRO A 44 9.28 32.60 -6.57
CA PRO A 44 8.72 33.86 -7.05
C PRO A 44 9.73 34.98 -7.26
N HIS A 45 10.89 34.92 -6.59
CA HIS A 45 11.94 35.92 -6.68
C HIS A 45 13.00 35.58 -7.73
N ILE A 46 13.24 34.29 -7.97
CA ILE A 46 14.32 33.80 -8.84
C ILE A 46 13.81 33.44 -10.24
N TYR A 47 12.62 32.84 -10.34
CA TYR A 47 12.05 32.43 -11.62
C TYR A 47 11.47 33.62 -12.36
N SER A 48 11.52 33.57 -13.70
CA SER A 48 10.68 34.46 -14.50
C SER A 48 9.21 34.09 -14.29
N LYS A 49 8.31 34.98 -14.69
CA LYS A 49 6.87 34.71 -14.59
C LYS A 49 6.48 33.46 -15.39
N GLU A 50 7.03 33.30 -16.59
CA GLU A 50 6.75 32.13 -17.44
C GLU A 50 7.26 30.84 -16.80
N LEU A 51 8.51 30.85 -16.30
CA LEU A 51 9.10 29.69 -15.62
C LEU A 51 8.33 29.33 -14.35
N LEU A 52 7.90 30.32 -13.56
CA LEU A 52 7.10 30.08 -12.36
C LEU A 52 5.75 29.45 -12.70
N THR A 53 5.04 30.00 -13.69
CA THR A 53 3.75 29.46 -14.13
C THR A 53 3.89 28.02 -14.61
N PHE A 54 4.91 27.71 -15.41
CA PHE A 54 5.15 26.34 -15.87
C PHE A 54 5.54 25.39 -14.74
N ASP A 55 6.38 25.86 -13.81
CA ASP A 55 6.81 25.04 -12.68
C ASP A 55 5.64 24.72 -11.73
N THR A 56 4.75 25.68 -11.48
CA THR A 56 3.50 25.44 -10.73
C THR A 56 2.60 24.43 -11.44
N LEU A 57 2.45 24.52 -12.78
CA LEU A 57 1.69 23.54 -13.56
C LEU A 57 2.21 22.10 -13.35
N THR A 58 3.53 21.91 -13.38
CA THR A 58 4.17 20.61 -13.14
C THR A 58 4.00 20.15 -11.69
N GLU A 59 4.07 21.06 -10.71
CA GLU A 59 3.82 20.75 -9.30
C GLU A 59 2.37 20.32 -9.05
N ASP A 60 1.40 21.03 -9.61
CA ASP A 60 -0.03 20.73 -9.48
C ASP A 60 -0.33 19.32 -10.03
N PHE A 61 0.26 18.95 -11.17
CA PHE A 61 0.16 17.58 -11.69
C PHE A 61 0.76 16.54 -10.73
N HIS A 62 1.98 16.76 -10.24
CA HIS A 62 2.63 15.82 -9.32
C HIS A 62 1.94 15.70 -7.95
N ASN A 63 1.21 16.73 -7.53
CA ASN A 63 0.42 16.77 -6.30
C ASN A 63 -1.02 16.23 -6.49
N ASN A 64 -1.36 15.70 -7.68
CA ASN A 64 -2.70 15.24 -8.06
C ASN A 64 -3.79 16.34 -8.00
N GLN A 65 -3.41 17.60 -8.23
CA GLN A 65 -4.32 18.74 -8.32
C GLN A 65 -4.74 19.03 -9.77
N LEU A 66 -4.03 18.45 -10.75
CA LEU A 66 -4.31 18.56 -12.17
C LEU A 66 -4.43 17.16 -12.79
N ASP A 67 -5.45 16.95 -13.61
CA ASP A 67 -5.63 15.69 -14.33
C ASP A 67 -4.55 15.50 -15.41
N PHE A 68 -4.21 14.24 -15.70
CA PHE A 68 -3.16 13.91 -16.67
C PHE A 68 -3.47 14.43 -18.09
N VAL A 69 -4.71 14.35 -18.55
CA VAL A 69 -5.10 14.84 -19.88
C VAL A 69 -4.98 16.37 -19.93
N GLN A 70 -5.45 17.04 -18.87
CA GLN A 70 -5.31 18.49 -18.73
C GLN A 70 -3.84 18.91 -18.70
N TYR A 71 -2.99 18.16 -18.01
CA TYR A 71 -1.54 18.40 -17.99
C TYR A 71 -0.91 18.24 -19.38
N CYS A 72 -1.27 17.18 -20.13
CA CYS A 72 -0.79 16.99 -21.50
C CYS A 72 -1.20 18.14 -22.43
N GLN A 73 -2.45 18.61 -22.34
CA GLN A 73 -2.93 19.76 -23.11
C GLN A 73 -2.14 21.04 -22.78
N GLN A 74 -1.93 21.32 -21.48
CA GLN A 74 -1.15 22.49 -21.04
C GLN A 74 0.34 22.38 -21.40
N LEU A 75 0.90 21.18 -21.43
CA LEU A 75 2.27 20.94 -21.91
C LEU A 75 2.43 21.28 -23.39
N VAL A 76 1.54 20.79 -24.25
CA VAL A 76 1.56 21.11 -25.69
C VAL A 76 1.36 22.60 -25.92
N TYR A 77 0.38 23.20 -25.23
CA TYR A 77 0.15 24.64 -25.30
C TYR A 77 1.39 25.44 -24.90
N THR A 78 2.03 25.09 -23.78
CA THR A 78 3.25 25.77 -23.31
C THR A 78 4.42 25.55 -24.27
N ALA A 79 4.52 24.37 -24.87
CA ALA A 79 5.54 24.08 -25.88
C ALA A 79 5.36 24.96 -27.13
N ASP A 80 4.13 25.09 -27.64
CA ASP A 80 3.81 25.93 -28.80
C ASP A 80 4.10 27.40 -28.53
N GLU A 81 3.67 27.94 -27.38
CA GLU A 81 3.93 29.34 -26.98
C GLU A 81 5.43 29.65 -26.87
N ASN A 82 6.26 28.64 -26.56
CA ASN A 82 7.71 28.78 -26.41
C ASN A 82 8.50 28.20 -27.60
N LEU A 83 7.84 27.86 -28.71
CA LEU A 83 8.47 27.31 -29.92
C LEU A 83 9.31 26.04 -29.67
N VAL A 84 8.90 25.22 -28.70
CA VAL A 84 9.55 23.95 -28.35
C VAL A 84 8.95 22.83 -29.21
N ASP A 85 9.79 22.17 -30.01
CA ASP A 85 9.36 21.06 -30.86
C ASP A 85 8.87 19.84 -30.06
N HIS A 86 7.60 19.50 -30.28
CA HIS A 86 6.91 18.33 -29.76
C HIS A 86 6.43 17.36 -30.86
N SER A 87 6.86 17.55 -32.12
CA SER A 87 6.46 16.65 -33.23
C SER A 87 6.87 15.19 -33.01
N SER A 88 7.96 14.97 -32.26
CA SER A 88 8.42 13.64 -31.86
C SER A 88 7.57 12.97 -30.78
N CYS A 89 6.69 13.70 -30.10
CA CYS A 89 5.85 13.21 -29.00
C CYS A 89 4.54 12.64 -29.54
N ILE A 90 4.63 11.51 -30.25
CA ILE A 90 3.52 10.93 -31.03
C ILE A 90 2.34 10.53 -30.12
N ASN A 91 2.60 9.84 -29.01
CA ASN A 91 1.56 9.34 -28.12
C ASN A 91 0.93 10.47 -27.31
N LEU A 92 1.73 11.44 -26.87
CA LEU A 92 1.25 12.64 -26.18
C LEU A 92 0.32 13.46 -27.10
N ASN A 93 0.73 13.69 -28.35
CA ASN A 93 -0.09 14.40 -29.33
C ASN A 93 -1.41 13.66 -29.63
N LYS A 94 -1.41 12.33 -29.62
CA LYS A 94 -2.64 11.53 -29.71
C LYS A 94 -3.55 11.74 -28.50
N ILE A 95 -3.03 11.82 -27.29
CA ILE A 95 -3.84 12.09 -26.07
C ILE A 95 -4.51 13.46 -26.18
N VAL A 96 -3.75 14.50 -26.58
CA VAL A 96 -4.31 15.84 -26.76
C VAL A 96 -5.35 15.88 -27.88
N PHE A 97 -5.10 15.16 -28.97
CA PHE A 97 -6.07 15.00 -30.04
C PHE A 97 -7.34 14.29 -29.55
N LEU A 98 -7.23 13.18 -28.81
CA LEU A 98 -8.38 12.48 -28.25
C LEU A 98 -9.24 13.36 -27.35
N ALA A 99 -8.62 14.19 -26.51
CA ALA A 99 -9.34 15.14 -25.67
C ALA A 99 -10.19 16.12 -26.51
N SER A 100 -9.65 16.58 -27.65
CA SER A 100 -10.41 17.45 -28.57
C SER A 100 -11.56 16.74 -29.28
N ILE A 101 -11.44 15.44 -29.57
CA ILE A 101 -12.54 14.63 -30.13
C ILE A 101 -13.60 14.38 -29.06
N GLU A 102 -13.18 14.10 -27.82
CA GLU A 102 -14.09 13.81 -26.71
C GLU A 102 -15.02 14.99 -26.42
N GLU A 103 -14.52 16.23 -26.53
CA GLU A 103 -15.33 17.46 -26.43
C GLU A 103 -16.36 17.60 -27.57
N SER A 104 -16.11 17.01 -28.75
CA SER A 104 -17.03 17.09 -29.88
C SER A 104 -18.11 16.00 -29.90
N ILE A 105 -17.96 14.95 -29.08
CA ILE A 105 -18.87 13.81 -29.03
C ILE A 105 -19.99 14.05 -28.00
N SER A 106 -21.24 13.94 -28.44
CA SER A 106 -22.40 13.80 -27.55
C SER A 106 -22.62 12.32 -27.20
N PHE A 107 -22.04 11.85 -26.09
CA PHE A 107 -22.08 10.43 -25.70
C PHE A 107 -23.50 9.89 -25.48
N ASP A 108 -24.43 10.75 -25.05
CA ASP A 108 -25.86 10.45 -24.90
C ASP A 108 -26.55 10.08 -26.22
N LYS A 109 -26.03 10.55 -27.35
CA LYS A 109 -26.60 10.27 -28.68
C LYS A 109 -26.06 9.00 -29.31
N ILE A 110 -24.93 8.47 -28.83
CA ILE A 110 -24.26 7.30 -29.44
C ILE A 110 -25.18 6.07 -29.45
N GLU A 111 -25.92 5.80 -28.37
CA GLU A 111 -26.79 4.64 -28.31
C GLU A 111 -27.94 4.72 -29.33
N GLY A 112 -28.55 5.91 -29.48
CA GLY A 112 -29.60 6.16 -30.47
C GLY A 112 -29.09 6.10 -31.91
N GLU A 113 -27.91 6.66 -32.16
CA GLU A 113 -27.24 6.56 -33.47
C GLU A 113 -26.84 5.13 -33.80
N ASN A 114 -26.29 4.38 -32.83
CA ASN A 114 -25.93 2.97 -32.98
C ASN A 114 -27.17 2.11 -33.27
N HIS A 115 -28.29 2.33 -32.58
CA HIS A 115 -29.54 1.62 -32.87
C HIS A 115 -30.03 1.90 -34.30
N SER A 116 -29.97 3.16 -34.72
CA SER A 116 -30.37 3.57 -36.07
C SER A 116 -29.44 2.97 -37.14
N ALA A 117 -28.13 2.96 -36.88
CA ALA A 117 -27.12 2.38 -37.75
C ALA A 117 -27.31 0.86 -37.92
N ILE A 118 -27.57 0.13 -36.84
CA ILE A 118 -27.87 -1.31 -36.87
C ILE A 118 -29.16 -1.58 -37.67
N LYS A 119 -30.19 -0.75 -37.46
CA LYS A 119 -31.45 -0.88 -38.19
C LYS A 119 -31.24 -0.68 -39.69
N GLU A 120 -30.46 0.33 -40.09
CA GLU A 120 -30.13 0.57 -41.50
C GLU A 120 -29.32 -0.60 -42.09
N LEU A 121 -28.26 -1.04 -41.40
CA LEU A 121 -27.47 -2.20 -41.81
C LEU A 121 -28.35 -3.44 -42.02
N SER A 122 -29.25 -3.73 -41.07
CA SER A 122 -30.07 -4.96 -41.09
C SER A 122 -30.93 -5.14 -42.34
N ILE A 123 -31.21 -4.05 -43.07
CA ILE A 123 -31.98 -4.08 -44.33
C ILE A 123 -31.12 -4.61 -45.50
N HIS A 124 -29.80 -4.45 -45.42
CA HIS A 124 -28.84 -4.76 -46.49
C HIS A 124 -27.98 -6.00 -46.21
N LEU A 125 -27.92 -6.48 -44.97
CA LEU A 125 -27.10 -7.64 -44.61
C LEU A 125 -27.65 -8.96 -45.19
N THR A 126 -26.73 -9.83 -45.58
CA THR A 126 -27.04 -11.24 -45.85
C THR A 126 -27.42 -11.99 -44.57
N HIS A 127 -27.99 -13.19 -44.70
CA HIS A 127 -28.33 -14.03 -43.54
C HIS A 127 -27.11 -14.33 -42.66
N ASP A 128 -25.96 -14.64 -43.27
CA ASP A 128 -24.73 -14.95 -42.54
C ASP A 128 -24.15 -13.71 -41.83
N GLN A 129 -24.14 -12.57 -42.50
CA GLN A 129 -23.72 -11.29 -41.90
C GLN A 129 -24.65 -10.85 -40.76
N SER A 130 -25.97 -11.08 -40.88
CA SER A 130 -26.94 -10.78 -39.82
C SER A 130 -26.70 -11.65 -38.58
N ARG A 131 -26.37 -12.93 -38.76
CA ARG A 131 -26.00 -13.83 -37.66
C ARG A 131 -24.71 -13.37 -36.98
N GLU A 132 -23.68 -13.06 -37.77
CA GLU A 132 -22.41 -12.56 -37.25
C GLU A 132 -22.58 -11.24 -36.48
N MET A 133 -23.41 -10.32 -36.98
CA MET A 133 -23.71 -9.06 -36.29
C MET A 133 -24.36 -9.29 -34.92
N LEU A 134 -25.34 -10.20 -34.82
CA LEU A 134 -25.98 -10.55 -33.55
C LEU A 134 -24.99 -11.21 -32.57
N GLU A 135 -24.11 -12.10 -33.05
CA GLU A 135 -23.08 -12.73 -32.24
C GLU A 135 -22.07 -11.71 -31.69
N LYS A 136 -21.65 -10.76 -32.53
CA LYS A 136 -20.76 -9.66 -32.14
C LYS A 136 -21.44 -8.70 -31.16
N GLU A 137 -22.69 -8.33 -31.38
CA GLU A 137 -23.46 -7.49 -30.44
C GLU A 137 -23.64 -8.18 -29.09
N PHE A 138 -23.99 -9.47 -29.08
CA PHE A 138 -24.09 -10.24 -27.84
C PHE A 138 -22.75 -10.30 -27.11
N SER A 139 -21.66 -10.56 -27.83
CA SER A 139 -20.31 -10.61 -27.27
C SER A 139 -19.89 -9.25 -26.70
N PHE A 140 -20.26 -8.15 -27.35
CA PHE A 140 -20.01 -6.79 -26.87
C PHE A 140 -20.83 -6.50 -25.59
N ARG A 141 -22.15 -6.74 -25.62
CA ARG A 141 -23.05 -6.53 -24.46
C ARG A 141 -22.65 -7.38 -23.25
N THR A 142 -22.08 -8.56 -23.49
CA THR A 142 -21.55 -9.46 -22.44
C THR A 142 -20.09 -9.19 -22.08
N LYS A 143 -19.47 -8.13 -22.62
CA LYS A 143 -18.07 -7.72 -22.38
C LYS A 143 -17.03 -8.80 -22.73
N LYS A 144 -17.35 -9.71 -23.64
CA LYS A 144 -16.43 -10.73 -24.18
C LYS A 144 -15.46 -10.18 -25.22
N ILE A 145 -15.85 -9.11 -25.90
CA ILE A 145 -15.01 -8.37 -26.84
C ILE A 145 -14.94 -6.90 -26.43
N ALA A 146 -13.86 -6.23 -26.80
CA ALA A 146 -13.70 -4.80 -26.56
C ALA A 146 -14.68 -3.98 -27.42
N SER A 147 -15.04 -2.78 -26.95
CA SER A 147 -15.93 -1.85 -27.67
C SER A 147 -15.40 -1.54 -29.07
N GLU A 148 -14.11 -1.26 -29.19
CA GLU A 148 -13.46 -0.98 -30.49
C GLU A 148 -13.69 -2.11 -31.50
N THR A 149 -13.50 -3.35 -31.09
CA THR A 149 -13.65 -4.52 -31.98
C THR A 149 -15.07 -4.62 -32.53
N TYR A 150 -16.07 -4.26 -31.71
CA TYR A 150 -17.47 -4.22 -32.13
C TYR A 150 -17.76 -3.06 -33.08
N TYR A 151 -17.34 -1.84 -32.73
CA TYR A 151 -17.63 -0.66 -33.52
C TYR A 151 -16.84 -0.61 -34.84
N ARG A 152 -15.63 -1.18 -34.86
CA ARG A 152 -14.86 -1.44 -36.09
C ARG A 152 -15.60 -2.40 -37.01
N PHE A 153 -16.11 -3.50 -36.47
CA PHE A 153 -16.90 -4.46 -37.24
C PHE A 153 -18.16 -3.80 -37.85
N LEU A 154 -18.88 -2.96 -37.10
CA LEU A 154 -20.01 -2.21 -37.64
C LEU A 154 -19.56 -1.29 -38.79
N TYR A 155 -18.47 -0.55 -38.60
CA TYR A 155 -17.92 0.32 -39.64
C TYR A 155 -17.56 -0.44 -40.92
N ASP A 156 -16.92 -1.61 -40.78
CA ASP A 156 -16.54 -2.45 -41.91
C ASP A 156 -17.77 -2.94 -42.69
N LEU A 157 -18.88 -3.25 -42.00
CA LEU A 157 -20.15 -3.58 -42.66
C LEU A 157 -20.73 -2.39 -43.44
N PHE A 158 -20.67 -1.18 -42.90
CA PHE A 158 -21.08 0.04 -43.64
C PHE A 158 -20.28 0.20 -44.92
N VAL A 159 -18.95 0.06 -44.84
CA VAL A 159 -18.04 0.17 -46.00
C VAL A 159 -18.32 -0.91 -47.03
N GLN A 160 -18.46 -2.17 -46.61
CA GLN A 160 -18.74 -3.30 -47.51
C GLN A 160 -20.04 -3.13 -48.31
N HIS A 161 -21.06 -2.51 -47.71
CA HIS A 161 -22.35 -2.26 -48.34
C HIS A 161 -22.47 -0.88 -49.01
N ASN A 162 -21.38 -0.12 -49.08
CA ASN A 162 -21.34 1.26 -49.61
C ASN A 162 -22.36 2.20 -48.95
N LEU A 163 -22.61 2.00 -47.65
CA LEU A 163 -23.49 2.84 -46.83
C LEU A 163 -22.70 3.99 -46.20
N SER A 164 -23.34 5.15 -46.04
CA SER A 164 -22.71 6.32 -45.46
C SER A 164 -22.89 6.36 -43.95
N THR A 165 -21.81 6.57 -43.21
CA THR A 165 -21.86 6.85 -41.76
C THR A 165 -22.19 8.31 -41.44
N GLY A 166 -22.34 9.18 -42.44
CA GLY A 166 -22.52 10.63 -42.24
C GLY A 166 -23.81 11.01 -41.52
N ASN A 167 -24.81 10.12 -41.48
CA ASN A 167 -26.02 10.30 -40.69
C ASN A 167 -25.82 10.03 -39.18
N TYR A 168 -24.66 9.50 -38.80
CA TYR A 168 -24.30 9.09 -37.43
C TYR A 168 -23.00 9.78 -36.97
N PRO A 169 -22.98 11.12 -36.88
CA PRO A 169 -21.75 11.87 -36.63
C PRO A 169 -21.08 11.55 -35.28
N ASN A 170 -21.86 11.30 -34.22
CA ASN A 170 -21.30 10.97 -32.90
C ASN A 170 -20.73 9.54 -32.91
N LEU A 171 -21.43 8.60 -33.53
CA LEU A 171 -20.95 7.22 -33.70
C LEU A 171 -19.64 7.18 -34.53
N GLN A 172 -19.58 7.96 -35.61
CA GLN A 172 -18.39 8.04 -36.45
C GLN A 172 -17.19 8.61 -35.68
N GLN A 173 -17.38 9.72 -34.95
CA GLN A 173 -16.32 10.27 -34.11
C GLN A 173 -15.91 9.30 -32.99
N TYR A 174 -16.86 8.55 -32.43
CA TYR A 174 -16.56 7.55 -31.41
C TYR A 174 -15.74 6.36 -31.93
N ILE A 175 -15.97 5.92 -33.18
CA ILE A 175 -15.12 4.91 -33.83
C ILE A 175 -13.68 5.43 -34.01
N VAL A 176 -13.53 6.69 -34.42
CA VAL A 176 -12.20 7.33 -34.55
C VAL A 176 -11.53 7.41 -33.18
N TYR A 177 -12.25 7.89 -32.15
CA TYR A 177 -11.77 7.95 -30.76
C TYR A 177 -11.26 6.58 -30.28
N LEU A 178 -12.05 5.51 -30.45
CA LEU A 178 -11.69 4.16 -30.02
C LEU A 178 -10.45 3.61 -30.74
N THR A 179 -10.32 3.92 -32.03
CA THR A 179 -9.16 3.51 -32.85
C THR A 179 -7.89 4.20 -32.38
N GLU A 180 -7.95 5.52 -32.22
CA GLU A 180 -6.80 6.31 -31.79
C GLU A 180 -6.39 5.94 -30.36
N TYR A 181 -7.36 5.76 -29.46
CA TYR A 181 -7.14 5.33 -28.07
C TYR A 181 -6.35 4.02 -27.97
N GLN A 182 -6.72 3.01 -28.75
CA GLN A 182 -5.99 1.73 -28.75
C GLN A 182 -4.57 1.81 -29.31
N SER A 183 -4.32 2.79 -30.18
CA SER A 183 -3.02 2.98 -30.80
C SER A 183 -2.01 3.71 -29.90
N ILE A 184 -2.44 4.16 -28.72
CA ILE A 184 -1.58 4.86 -27.75
C ILE A 184 -0.81 3.83 -26.94
N ASN A 185 0.52 3.95 -26.99
CA ASN A 185 1.39 3.29 -26.03
C ASN A 185 1.51 4.16 -24.78
N GLN A 186 0.94 3.70 -23.66
CA GLN A 186 0.92 4.42 -22.39
C GLN A 186 2.33 4.66 -21.81
N ALA A 187 3.23 3.69 -21.95
CA ALA A 187 4.60 3.82 -21.44
C ALA A 187 5.37 4.89 -22.23
N ASP A 188 5.20 4.89 -23.55
CA ASP A 188 5.82 5.90 -24.42
C ASP A 188 5.19 7.28 -24.16
N ALA A 189 3.88 7.38 -23.94
CA ALA A 189 3.21 8.63 -23.60
C ALA A 189 3.80 9.27 -22.34
N LEU A 190 4.01 8.50 -21.27
CA LEU A 190 4.62 9.00 -20.03
C LEU A 190 6.07 9.46 -20.28
N ALA A 191 6.86 8.69 -21.03
CA ALA A 191 8.24 9.06 -21.37
C ALA A 191 8.31 10.32 -22.25
N GLU A 192 7.38 10.48 -23.19
CA GLU A 192 7.25 11.67 -24.02
C GLU A 192 6.85 12.89 -23.19
N THR A 193 5.93 12.74 -22.22
CA THR A 193 5.54 13.79 -21.26
C THR A 193 6.74 14.26 -20.44
N ASP A 194 7.52 13.34 -19.88
CA ASP A 194 8.74 13.67 -19.14
C ASP A 194 9.77 14.38 -20.03
N SER A 195 9.95 13.89 -21.26
CA SER A 195 10.89 14.47 -22.22
C SER A 195 10.46 15.89 -22.64
N LEU A 196 9.18 16.12 -22.90
CA LEU A 196 8.69 17.44 -23.30
C LEU A 196 8.78 18.42 -22.13
N THR A 197 8.43 17.98 -20.92
CA THR A 197 8.60 18.77 -19.69
C THR A 197 10.04 19.24 -19.54
N ALA A 198 11.02 18.34 -19.72
CA ALA A 198 12.44 18.68 -19.64
C ALA A 198 12.89 19.66 -20.75
N LYS A 199 12.37 19.51 -21.99
CA LYS A 199 12.65 20.44 -23.09
C LYS A 199 12.12 21.85 -22.78
N ILE A 200 10.91 21.97 -22.24
CA ILE A 200 10.31 23.25 -21.88
C ILE A 200 11.10 23.92 -20.76
N TYR A 201 11.45 23.21 -19.68
CA TYR A 201 12.30 23.77 -18.63
C TYR A 201 13.64 24.28 -19.17
N LYS A 202 14.29 23.52 -20.06
CA LYS A 202 15.54 23.92 -20.69
C LYS A 202 15.40 25.23 -21.48
N GLU A 203 14.26 25.46 -22.12
CA GLU A 203 13.98 26.70 -22.84
C GLU A 203 13.67 27.86 -21.88
N LEU A 204 12.85 27.62 -20.85
CA LEU A 204 12.40 28.66 -19.91
C LEU A 204 13.49 29.12 -18.92
N ILE A 205 14.44 28.25 -18.57
CA ILE A 205 15.55 28.60 -17.67
C ILE A 205 16.57 29.45 -18.42
N ARG A 206 16.81 30.68 -17.92
CA ARG A 206 17.66 31.68 -18.61
C ARG A 206 19.01 31.93 -17.93
N ASN A 207 19.20 31.48 -16.69
CA ASN A 207 20.45 31.72 -15.95
C ASN A 207 20.77 30.61 -14.93
N ASP A 208 22.02 30.60 -14.48
CA ASP A 208 22.56 29.58 -13.56
C ASP A 208 21.83 29.54 -12.20
N THR A 209 21.34 30.68 -11.70
CA THR A 209 20.61 30.74 -10.43
C THR A 209 19.26 30.02 -10.54
N GLN A 210 18.54 30.24 -11.66
CA GLN A 210 17.30 29.53 -11.97
C GLN A 210 17.55 28.04 -12.15
N GLN A 211 18.59 27.67 -12.92
CA GLN A 211 18.98 26.28 -13.14
C GLN A 211 19.29 25.58 -11.81
N THR A 212 20.09 26.21 -10.95
CA THR A 212 20.47 25.65 -9.66
C THR A 212 19.26 25.45 -8.74
N LEU A 213 18.34 26.42 -8.68
CA LEU A 213 17.11 26.27 -7.88
C LEU A 213 16.23 25.14 -8.40
N HIS A 214 16.07 25.04 -9.74
CA HIS A 214 15.31 23.96 -10.37
C HIS A 214 15.92 22.59 -10.06
N ASP A 215 17.22 22.44 -10.24
CA ASP A 215 17.92 21.16 -10.01
C ASP A 215 17.88 20.73 -8.54
N ILE A 216 18.03 21.68 -7.60
CA ILE A 216 17.86 21.41 -6.17
C ILE A 216 16.44 20.93 -5.89
N GLY A 217 15.42 21.60 -6.44
CA GLY A 217 14.02 21.19 -6.30
C GLY A 217 13.77 19.77 -6.81
N ARG A 218 14.29 19.43 -8.00
CA ARG A 218 14.19 18.08 -8.57
C ARG A 218 14.93 17.05 -7.69
N TYR A 219 16.10 17.39 -7.17
CA TYR A 219 16.88 16.50 -6.31
C TYR A 219 16.14 16.19 -5.00
N ILE A 220 15.57 17.21 -4.35
CA ILE A 220 14.75 17.04 -3.14
C ILE A 220 13.50 16.20 -3.42
N GLY A 221 12.83 16.43 -4.55
CA GLY A 221 11.67 15.63 -4.97
C GLY A 221 12.01 14.15 -5.13
N LEU A 222 13.17 13.83 -5.73
CA LEU A 222 13.66 12.46 -5.87
C LEU A 222 13.99 11.83 -4.50
N MET A 223 14.60 12.59 -3.57
CA MET A 223 14.81 12.14 -2.19
C MET A 223 13.50 11.83 -1.45
N SER A 224 12.47 12.66 -1.64
CA SER A 224 11.13 12.40 -1.10
C SER A 224 10.54 11.11 -1.67
N ASN A 225 10.78 10.80 -2.95
CA ASN A 225 10.34 9.55 -3.55
C ASN A 225 11.03 8.31 -2.96
N PHE A 226 12.31 8.39 -2.56
CA PHE A 226 12.99 7.31 -1.84
C PHE A 226 12.26 6.92 -0.57
N CYS A 227 12.02 7.90 0.31
CA CYS A 227 11.41 7.63 1.60
C CYS A 227 9.93 7.24 1.48
N ARG A 228 9.25 7.56 0.38
CA ARG A 228 7.85 7.20 0.12
C ARG A 228 7.69 5.90 -0.68
N LEU A 229 8.79 5.22 -0.98
CA LEU A 229 8.84 4.02 -1.81
C LEU A 229 8.28 4.20 -3.24
N LYS A 230 8.38 5.41 -3.79
CA LYS A 230 7.87 5.78 -5.13
C LYS A 230 8.96 5.82 -6.20
N MET A 231 10.17 5.35 -5.90
CA MET A 231 11.26 5.36 -6.88
C MET A 231 11.03 4.35 -8.00
N THR A 232 11.24 4.81 -9.22
CA THR A 232 11.38 3.98 -10.43
C THR A 232 12.85 3.90 -10.83
N ARG A 233 13.19 2.99 -11.74
CA ARG A 233 14.55 2.87 -12.28
C ARG A 233 15.03 4.16 -12.95
N HIS A 234 14.13 4.83 -13.68
CA HIS A 234 14.39 6.14 -14.27
C HIS A 234 14.73 7.18 -13.20
N TYR A 235 13.95 7.26 -12.12
CA TYR A 235 14.20 8.19 -11.03
C TYR A 235 15.50 7.90 -10.28
N ILE A 236 15.88 6.64 -10.10
CA ILE A 236 17.16 6.27 -9.46
C ILE A 236 18.33 6.81 -10.28
N ASN A 237 18.28 6.70 -11.61
CA ASN A 237 19.33 7.22 -12.49
C ASN A 237 19.39 8.76 -12.45
N SER A 238 18.24 9.43 -12.47
CA SER A 238 18.17 10.90 -12.32
C SER A 238 18.72 11.35 -10.97
N TYR A 239 18.37 10.66 -9.89
CA TYR A 239 18.89 10.94 -8.56
C TYR A 239 20.41 10.82 -8.48
N ARG A 240 20.98 9.74 -9.03
CA ARG A 240 22.45 9.53 -9.05
C ARG A 240 23.17 10.65 -9.78
N ARG A 241 22.59 11.19 -10.87
CA ARG A 241 23.16 12.35 -11.58
C ARG A 241 23.21 13.58 -10.68
N TYR A 242 22.11 13.93 -10.02
CA TYR A 242 22.08 15.08 -9.11
C TYR A 242 22.99 14.91 -7.89
N ARG A 243 23.04 13.71 -7.30
CA ARG A 243 23.92 13.39 -6.17
C ARG A 243 25.41 13.58 -6.51
N ASN A 244 25.81 13.42 -7.77
CA ASN A 244 27.18 13.68 -8.22
C ASN A 244 27.48 15.17 -8.41
N ILE A 245 26.44 16.00 -8.54
CA ILE A 245 26.56 17.45 -8.77
C ILE A 245 26.42 18.22 -7.46
N PHE A 246 25.50 17.80 -6.59
CA PHE A 246 25.13 18.51 -5.36
C PHE A 246 25.29 17.63 -4.12
N SER A 247 25.99 18.15 -3.10
CA SER A 247 25.83 17.67 -1.73
C SER A 247 24.61 18.32 -1.05
N LEU A 248 24.13 17.74 0.05
CA LEU A 248 23.05 18.35 0.85
C LEU A 248 23.49 19.71 1.42
N ASP A 249 24.74 19.81 1.86
CA ASP A 249 25.35 21.06 2.30
C ASP A 249 25.34 22.14 1.21
N ASP A 250 25.63 21.78 -0.06
CA ASP A 250 25.60 22.72 -1.17
C ASP A 250 24.17 23.22 -1.43
N CYS A 251 23.18 22.33 -1.36
CA CYS A 251 21.77 22.70 -1.48
C CYS A 251 21.36 23.69 -0.39
N ILE A 252 21.67 23.38 0.87
CA ILE A 252 21.34 24.24 2.02
C ILE A 252 22.04 25.58 1.93
N ARG A 253 23.34 25.58 1.57
CA ARG A 253 24.14 26.81 1.41
C ARG A 253 23.56 27.70 0.32
N PHE A 254 23.15 27.12 -0.81
CA PHE A 254 22.49 27.86 -1.88
C PHE A 254 21.18 28.49 -1.41
N LEU A 255 20.27 27.72 -0.80
CA LEU A 255 18.99 28.23 -0.32
C LEU A 255 19.17 29.31 0.76
N LYS A 256 20.08 29.12 1.72
CA LYS A 256 20.42 30.15 2.73
C LYS A 256 20.92 31.46 2.09
N LYS A 257 21.84 31.34 1.13
CA LYS A 257 22.42 32.49 0.44
C LYS A 257 21.33 33.28 -0.28
N GLN A 258 20.49 32.60 -1.06
CA GLN A 258 19.40 33.26 -1.77
C GLN A 258 18.33 33.81 -0.81
N GLY A 259 18.01 33.09 0.27
CA GLY A 259 17.13 33.60 1.33
C GLY A 259 17.60 34.92 1.92
N THR A 260 18.90 35.05 2.16
CA THR A 260 19.49 36.32 2.64
C THR A 260 19.35 37.45 1.61
N VAL A 261 19.55 37.15 0.33
CA VAL A 261 19.45 38.13 -0.78
C VAL A 261 18.01 38.67 -0.90
N TYR A 262 17.01 37.82 -0.75
CA TYR A 262 15.60 38.18 -0.93
C TYR A 262 14.85 38.44 0.39
N HIS A 263 15.57 38.47 1.52
CA HIS A 263 15.00 38.63 2.86
C HIS A 263 13.93 37.58 3.23
N GLU A 264 14.07 36.37 2.70
CA GLU A 264 13.22 35.22 3.00
C GLU A 264 13.74 34.44 4.20
N ASN A 265 12.83 34.00 5.07
CA ASN A 265 13.19 33.17 6.20
C ASN A 265 13.33 31.69 5.76
N ILE A 266 14.58 31.26 5.58
CA ILE A 266 14.95 29.90 5.19
C ILE A 266 15.31 29.10 6.43
N SER A 267 14.50 28.08 6.72
CA SER A 267 14.78 27.13 7.80
C SER A 267 15.95 26.25 7.40
N ALA A 268 16.93 26.05 8.27
CA ALA A 268 18.12 25.32 7.85
C ALA A 268 18.94 24.70 8.98
N ASP A 269 18.28 24.46 10.11
CA ASP A 269 18.85 23.71 11.21
C ASP A 269 18.39 22.26 11.05
N TYR A 270 19.29 21.44 10.51
CA TYR A 270 19.04 20.04 10.19
C TYR A 270 20.09 19.15 10.84
N ASP A 271 19.66 17.98 11.32
CA ASP A 271 20.57 16.90 11.70
C ASP A 271 21.06 16.17 10.42
N LEU A 272 22.04 16.78 9.74
CA LEU A 272 22.60 16.24 8.50
C LEU A 272 23.17 14.82 8.64
N PRO A 273 23.90 14.47 9.72
CA PRO A 273 24.32 13.09 9.94
C PRO A 273 23.16 12.08 9.91
N SER A 274 22.04 12.39 10.59
CA SER A 274 20.85 11.54 10.60
C SER A 274 20.18 11.45 9.23
N ILE A 275 20.09 12.56 8.51
CA ILE A 275 19.55 12.60 7.14
C ILE A 275 20.41 11.77 6.18
N HIS A 276 21.74 11.88 6.25
CA HIS A 276 22.65 11.10 5.45
C HIS A 276 22.53 9.60 5.72
N ALA A 277 22.43 9.20 7.00
CA ALA A 277 22.23 7.80 7.37
C ALA A 277 20.89 7.26 6.85
N SER A 278 19.81 8.05 6.98
CA SER A 278 18.49 7.69 6.45
C SER A 278 18.52 7.48 4.93
N LEU A 279 19.10 8.43 4.22
CA LEU A 279 19.22 8.39 2.77
C LEU A 279 20.05 7.19 2.30
N ALA A 280 21.17 6.90 2.97
CA ALA A 280 22.00 5.74 2.67
C ALA A 280 21.23 4.41 2.83
N ASN A 281 20.41 4.26 3.87
CA ASN A 281 19.59 3.06 4.05
C ASN A 281 18.56 2.87 2.92
N PHE A 282 17.94 3.96 2.44
CA PHE A 282 17.05 3.90 1.28
C PHE A 282 17.80 3.64 -0.03
N GLU A 283 18.99 4.21 -0.22
CA GLU A 283 19.87 3.90 -1.35
C GLU A 283 20.21 2.40 -1.38
N ASP A 284 20.59 1.82 -0.24
CA ASP A 284 20.89 0.41 -0.09
C ASP A 284 19.66 -0.47 -0.37
N PHE A 285 18.49 -0.09 0.12
CA PHE A 285 17.24 -0.78 -0.20
C PHE A 285 17.05 -0.92 -1.71
N TYR A 286 17.16 0.17 -2.48
CA TYR A 286 16.98 0.10 -3.93
C TYR A 286 18.14 -0.56 -4.66
N ALA A 287 19.37 -0.42 -4.16
CA ALA A 287 20.54 -1.11 -4.72
C ALA A 287 20.41 -2.64 -4.60
N ILE A 288 19.99 -3.13 -3.44
CA ILE A 288 19.77 -4.57 -3.22
C ILE A 288 18.54 -5.04 -4.02
N ALA A 289 17.49 -4.24 -4.14
CA ALA A 289 16.34 -4.57 -5.00
C ALA A 289 16.74 -4.81 -6.46
N HIS A 290 17.70 -4.03 -6.99
CA HIS A 290 18.28 -4.30 -8.31
C HIS A 290 19.16 -5.55 -8.35
N GLN A 291 19.93 -5.84 -7.31
CA GLN A 291 20.70 -7.10 -7.24
C GLN A 291 19.78 -8.34 -7.23
N ARG A 292 18.61 -8.23 -6.59
CA ARG A 292 17.58 -9.30 -6.57
C ARG A 292 17.11 -9.67 -7.97
N GLU A 293 17.01 -8.71 -8.90
CA GLU A 293 16.54 -8.96 -10.27
C GLU A 293 17.37 -10.04 -10.98
N GLN A 294 18.70 -10.03 -10.81
CA GLN A 294 19.58 -11.05 -11.40
C GLN A 294 19.26 -12.44 -10.84
N ALA A 295 19.15 -12.55 -9.52
CA ALA A 295 18.84 -13.81 -8.85
C ALA A 295 17.45 -14.34 -9.23
N LEU A 296 16.46 -13.45 -9.35
CA LEU A 296 15.11 -13.81 -9.80
C LEU A 296 15.14 -14.42 -11.20
N VAL A 297 15.86 -13.81 -12.13
CA VAL A 297 15.99 -14.31 -13.52
C VAL A 297 16.75 -15.64 -13.55
N ASP A 298 17.89 -15.75 -12.86
CA ASP A 298 18.67 -16.99 -12.88
C ASP A 298 17.90 -18.17 -12.26
N ASN A 299 17.14 -17.92 -11.20
CA ASN A 299 16.26 -18.93 -10.60
C ASN A 299 15.10 -19.31 -11.52
N LEU A 300 14.48 -18.33 -12.20
CA LEU A 300 13.42 -18.55 -13.19
C LEU A 300 13.90 -19.49 -14.31
N LEU A 301 15.09 -19.24 -14.87
CA LEU A 301 15.64 -20.05 -15.96
C LEU A 301 16.06 -21.45 -15.49
N SER A 302 16.58 -21.55 -14.26
CA SER A 302 16.90 -22.84 -13.65
C SER A 302 15.65 -23.71 -13.46
N LEU A 303 14.51 -23.11 -13.11
CA LEU A 303 13.22 -23.83 -13.04
C LEU A 303 12.77 -24.31 -14.41
N SER A 304 12.91 -23.48 -15.46
CA SER A 304 12.56 -23.87 -16.85
C SER A 304 13.32 -25.10 -17.29
N ALA A 305 14.62 -25.12 -17.02
CA ALA A 305 15.51 -26.22 -17.38
C ALA A 305 15.19 -27.49 -16.58
N ARG A 306 14.91 -27.35 -15.28
CA ARG A 306 14.60 -28.50 -14.40
C ARG A 306 13.27 -29.15 -14.78
N ASP A 307 12.26 -28.36 -15.06
CA ASP A 307 10.89 -28.83 -15.31
C ASP A 307 10.63 -29.04 -16.81
N ASN A 308 11.68 -28.93 -17.64
CA ASN A 308 11.67 -29.06 -19.11
C ASN A 308 10.47 -28.36 -19.77
N SER A 309 10.21 -27.13 -19.31
CA SER A 309 9.06 -26.32 -19.71
C SER A 309 9.51 -25.21 -20.65
N ASP A 310 8.86 -25.11 -21.81
CA ASP A 310 9.13 -24.08 -22.82
C ASP A 310 8.50 -22.71 -22.46
N THR A 311 7.54 -22.72 -21.54
CA THR A 311 6.79 -21.51 -21.12
C THR A 311 6.73 -21.44 -19.60
N ILE A 312 7.09 -20.28 -19.03
CA ILE A 312 6.89 -19.98 -17.61
C ILE A 312 6.12 -18.67 -17.46
N VAL A 313 5.18 -18.66 -16.52
CA VAL A 313 4.52 -17.44 -16.05
C VAL A 313 5.24 -16.95 -14.79
N CYS A 314 5.87 -15.78 -14.88
CA CYS A 314 6.50 -15.10 -13.74
C CYS A 314 5.59 -13.99 -13.23
N VAL A 315 5.30 -13.99 -11.92
CA VAL A 315 4.56 -12.93 -11.24
C VAL A 315 5.53 -12.16 -10.36
N ALA A 316 5.75 -10.88 -10.66
CA ALA A 316 6.65 -9.98 -9.93
C ALA A 316 5.99 -8.62 -9.68
N GLY A 317 6.49 -7.90 -8.68
CA GLY A 317 6.06 -6.51 -8.44
C GLY A 317 6.55 -5.57 -9.56
N GLY A 318 5.77 -4.54 -9.86
CA GLY A 318 6.01 -3.64 -11.01
C GLY A 318 7.40 -2.98 -11.03
N PHE A 319 8.03 -2.78 -9.87
CA PHE A 319 9.41 -2.26 -9.79
C PHE A 319 10.43 -3.13 -10.53
N HIS A 320 10.27 -4.46 -10.53
CA HIS A 320 11.23 -5.39 -11.13
C HIS A 320 11.06 -5.61 -12.63
N THR A 321 9.96 -5.12 -13.22
CA THR A 321 9.60 -5.38 -14.63
C THR A 321 10.72 -4.97 -15.58
N ASP A 322 11.26 -3.75 -15.46
CA ASP A 322 12.32 -3.25 -16.35
C ASP A 322 13.60 -4.07 -16.23
N GLY A 323 13.98 -4.44 -15.00
CA GLY A 323 15.18 -5.21 -14.73
C GLY A 323 15.11 -6.63 -15.27
N ILE A 324 14.02 -7.33 -14.98
CA ILE A 324 13.76 -8.70 -15.45
C ILE A 324 13.72 -8.73 -16.98
N THR A 325 12.94 -7.85 -17.60
CA THR A 325 12.78 -7.83 -19.07
C THR A 325 14.09 -7.49 -19.79
N SER A 326 14.87 -6.56 -19.26
CA SER A 326 16.21 -6.24 -19.79
C SER A 326 17.16 -7.43 -19.72
N LEU A 327 17.15 -8.16 -18.59
CA LEU A 327 17.99 -9.35 -18.40
C LEU A 327 17.58 -10.49 -19.32
N LEU A 328 16.27 -10.75 -19.47
CA LEU A 328 15.77 -11.76 -20.40
C LEU A 328 16.15 -11.42 -21.86
N LYS A 329 15.98 -10.15 -22.27
CA LYS A 329 16.41 -9.67 -23.59
C LYS A 329 17.91 -9.87 -23.81
N SER A 330 18.74 -9.57 -22.82
CA SER A 330 20.20 -9.76 -22.91
C SER A 330 20.62 -11.22 -23.05
N LYS A 331 19.76 -12.15 -22.61
CA LYS A 331 19.96 -13.60 -22.69
C LYS A 331 19.22 -14.23 -23.89
N ASP A 332 18.71 -13.41 -24.81
CA ASP A 332 17.94 -13.83 -26.00
C ASP A 332 16.69 -14.67 -25.68
N ILE A 333 15.99 -14.30 -24.61
CA ILE A 333 14.76 -14.98 -24.17
C ILE A 333 13.56 -14.10 -24.52
N SER A 334 12.62 -14.69 -25.26
CA SER A 334 11.35 -14.05 -25.62
C SER A 334 10.44 -13.92 -24.39
N TYR A 335 9.77 -12.78 -24.25
CA TYR A 335 8.84 -12.53 -23.15
C TYR A 335 7.66 -11.65 -23.59
N ILE A 336 6.57 -11.74 -22.84
CA ILE A 336 5.41 -10.85 -22.93
C ILE A 336 5.14 -10.34 -21.51
N VAL A 337 4.96 -9.02 -21.35
CA VAL A 337 4.57 -8.41 -20.07
C VAL A 337 3.06 -8.26 -20.04
N ILE A 338 2.43 -8.78 -18.99
CA ILE A 338 0.99 -8.65 -18.76
C ILE A 338 0.81 -7.85 -17.46
N THR A 339 0.22 -6.67 -17.57
CA THR A 339 -0.07 -5.79 -16.44
C THR A 339 -1.58 -5.75 -16.22
N PRO A 340 -2.09 -6.00 -15.00
CA PRO A 340 -3.52 -5.88 -14.71
C PRO A 340 -3.97 -4.42 -14.85
N ASN A 341 -5.13 -4.19 -15.46
CA ASN A 341 -5.71 -2.86 -15.58
C ASN A 341 -6.38 -2.45 -14.27
N THR A 342 -5.76 -1.57 -13.49
CA THR A 342 -6.25 -1.12 -12.18
C THR A 342 -7.16 0.11 -12.34
N ILE A 343 -8.34 -0.06 -12.94
CA ILE A 343 -9.38 1.00 -13.03
C ILE A 343 -10.35 0.95 -11.82
N HIS A 344 -10.06 0.14 -10.80
CA HIS A 344 -10.92 0.06 -9.62
C HIS A 344 -10.48 1.05 -8.54
N ASP A 345 -11.44 1.84 -8.04
CA ASP A 345 -11.42 2.75 -6.87
C ASP A 345 -11.11 2.02 -5.53
N GLU A 346 -10.38 0.92 -5.56
CA GLU A 346 -9.89 0.32 -4.33
C GLU A 346 -8.68 1.12 -3.83
N PRO A 347 -8.68 1.54 -2.55
CA PRO A 347 -7.54 2.26 -1.99
C PRO A 347 -6.28 1.42 -2.20
N PRO A 348 -5.18 2.03 -2.71
CA PRO A 348 -3.96 1.30 -3.00
C PRO A 348 -3.55 0.53 -1.76
N ILE A 349 -3.40 -0.79 -1.92
CA ILE A 349 -2.84 -1.65 -0.88
C ILE A 349 -1.54 -0.98 -0.41
N PRO A 350 -1.40 -0.58 0.87
CA PRO A 350 -0.23 0.17 1.26
C PRO A 350 0.99 -0.75 1.13
N TYR A 351 1.83 -0.49 0.13
CA TYR A 351 3.03 -1.27 -0.14
C TYR A 351 3.96 -1.33 1.08
N ILE A 352 3.97 -0.25 1.87
CA ILE A 352 4.61 -0.17 3.18
C ILE A 352 4.02 -1.20 4.16
N SER A 353 2.69 -1.35 4.20
CA SER A 353 2.02 -2.37 5.00
C SER A 353 2.45 -3.78 4.59
N LEU A 354 2.55 -4.09 3.30
CA LEU A 354 3.05 -5.38 2.81
C LEU A 354 4.49 -5.69 3.29
N LEU A 355 5.39 -4.71 3.21
CA LEU A 355 6.79 -4.85 3.66
C LEU A 355 6.94 -4.89 5.19
N GLN A 356 6.03 -4.23 5.92
CA GLN A 356 5.93 -4.25 7.38
C GLN A 356 5.16 -5.45 7.93
N ASN A 357 4.65 -6.33 7.06
CA ASN A 357 3.81 -7.49 7.40
C ASN A 357 2.45 -7.13 8.03
N ILE A 358 1.87 -6.02 7.58
CA ILE A 358 0.51 -5.53 7.86
C ILE A 358 -0.38 -5.95 6.68
N ARG A 359 -1.47 -6.69 6.98
CA ARG A 359 -2.32 -7.37 5.99
C ARG A 359 -3.11 -6.40 5.10
N THR A 360 -3.37 -6.79 3.85
CA THR A 360 -4.27 -6.06 2.92
C THR A 360 -5.76 -6.34 3.22
N PRO A 361 -6.71 -5.50 2.77
CA PRO A 361 -8.15 -5.78 2.89
C PRO A 361 -8.58 -7.06 2.16
N LEU A 362 -7.98 -7.36 1.01
CA LEU A 362 -8.17 -8.62 0.29
C LEU A 362 -7.54 -9.80 1.06
N GLU A 363 -6.42 -9.63 1.77
CA GLU A 363 -5.89 -10.65 2.67
C GLU A 363 -6.77 -10.81 3.92
N GLN A 364 -7.38 -9.73 4.43
CA GLN A 364 -8.38 -9.78 5.50
C GLN A 364 -9.67 -10.50 5.04
N MET A 365 -10.10 -10.32 3.79
CA MET A 365 -11.23 -11.03 3.17
C MET A 365 -10.88 -12.47 2.74
N LEU A 366 -9.67 -12.73 2.26
CA LEU A 366 -9.23 -14.07 1.87
C LEU A 366 -8.90 -14.92 3.10
N THR A 367 -8.56 -14.30 4.24
CA THR A 367 -8.46 -15.00 5.53
C THR A 367 -9.79 -15.55 6.03
N THR A 368 -10.93 -14.99 5.62
CA THR A 368 -12.26 -15.53 6.02
C THR A 368 -12.72 -16.70 5.16
N GLN A 369 -12.18 -16.94 3.95
CA GLN A 369 -12.69 -18.01 3.08
C GLN A 369 -11.68 -18.92 2.33
N THR A 370 -10.37 -18.63 2.23
CA THR A 370 -9.47 -19.41 1.32
C THR A 370 -8.30 -20.14 1.98
N SER A 371 -8.24 -20.23 3.31
CA SER A 371 -6.95 -20.41 3.98
C SER A 371 -6.71 -21.72 4.74
N THR A 372 -7.50 -22.79 4.58
CA THR A 372 -7.19 -24.03 5.31
C THR A 372 -6.03 -24.81 4.67
N LEU A 373 -5.96 -24.89 3.33
CA LEU A 373 -4.99 -25.75 2.62
C LEU A 373 -3.61 -25.12 2.37
N LYS A 374 -3.54 -23.82 2.04
CA LYS A 374 -2.25 -23.11 1.85
C LYS A 374 -1.53 -22.86 3.17
N ILE A 375 -2.29 -22.68 4.25
CA ILE A 375 -1.75 -22.52 5.61
C ILE A 375 -1.36 -23.88 6.22
N ALA A 376 -2.09 -24.96 5.90
CA ALA A 376 -1.66 -26.32 6.24
C ALA A 376 -0.30 -26.65 5.62
N SER A 377 -0.08 -26.29 4.35
CA SER A 377 1.23 -26.43 3.67
C SER A 377 2.37 -25.70 4.40
N TRP A 378 2.14 -24.51 4.97
CA TRP A 378 3.13 -23.77 5.76
C TRP A 378 3.45 -24.40 7.12
N LEU A 379 2.56 -25.25 7.64
CA LEU A 379 2.71 -25.93 8.93
C LEU A 379 3.23 -27.37 8.80
N THR A 380 3.04 -28.01 7.65
CA THR A 380 3.44 -29.39 7.38
C THR A 380 4.81 -29.53 6.71
N GLU A 381 5.27 -28.52 5.98
CA GLU A 381 6.55 -28.60 5.26
C GLU A 381 7.72 -27.99 6.05
N ASN A 382 8.89 -28.62 5.92
CA ASN A 382 10.20 -28.06 6.29
C ASN A 382 10.61 -26.89 5.36
N MET A 383 9.66 -26.06 4.93
CA MET A 383 9.96 -24.84 4.20
C MET A 383 10.46 -23.79 5.20
N PRO A 384 11.73 -23.35 5.09
CA PRO A 384 12.30 -22.43 6.06
C PRO A 384 11.58 -21.09 5.92
N LEU A 385 10.92 -20.65 6.99
CA LEU A 385 10.43 -19.29 7.06
C LEU A 385 11.63 -18.33 6.90
N ALA A 386 11.41 -17.19 6.27
CA ALA A 386 12.44 -16.16 6.16
C ALA A 386 13.02 -15.76 7.53
N TYR A 387 12.29 -15.98 8.64
CA TYR A 387 12.80 -15.89 10.00
C TYR A 387 12.24 -17.05 10.85
N GLU A 388 13.09 -18.00 11.23
CA GLU A 388 12.72 -19.15 12.08
C GLU A 388 12.14 -18.70 13.44
N GLU A 389 12.64 -17.61 14.01
CA GLU A 389 12.17 -17.04 15.29
C GLU A 389 10.71 -16.58 15.24
N ARG A 390 10.20 -16.19 14.07
CA ARG A 390 8.80 -15.77 13.89
C ARG A 390 7.83 -16.93 13.76
N LYS A 391 8.32 -18.15 13.50
CA LYS A 391 7.51 -19.37 13.35
C LYS A 391 6.66 -19.63 14.59
N THR A 392 7.26 -19.48 15.77
CA THR A 392 6.63 -19.72 17.06
C THR A 392 5.51 -18.72 17.32
N MET A 393 5.75 -17.43 17.05
CA MET A 393 4.77 -16.35 17.21
C MET A 393 3.62 -16.46 16.20
N LEU A 394 3.91 -16.70 14.92
CA LEU A 394 2.90 -16.88 13.87
C LEU A 394 2.03 -18.12 14.12
N SER A 395 2.65 -19.20 14.57
CA SER A 395 1.94 -20.40 15.00
C SER A 395 1.01 -20.07 16.17
N ALA A 396 1.49 -19.39 17.22
CA ALA A 396 0.68 -19.00 18.36
C ALA A 396 -0.52 -18.14 17.94
N LYS A 397 -0.32 -17.12 17.11
CA LYS A 397 -1.39 -16.23 16.60
C LYS A 397 -2.46 -16.99 15.81
N LEU A 398 -2.04 -17.91 14.95
CA LEU A 398 -2.97 -18.71 14.14
C LEU A 398 -3.77 -19.71 15.02
N LYS A 399 -3.11 -20.27 16.03
CA LYS A 399 -3.74 -21.17 17.01
C LYS A 399 -4.81 -20.43 17.81
N THR A 400 -4.51 -19.23 18.31
CA THR A 400 -5.49 -18.43 19.05
C THR A 400 -6.68 -18.05 18.17
N LEU A 401 -6.45 -17.67 16.91
CA LEU A 401 -7.52 -17.33 15.96
C LEU A 401 -8.47 -18.51 15.68
N LEU A 402 -7.93 -19.69 15.38
CA LEU A 402 -8.73 -20.88 15.08
C LEU A 402 -9.51 -21.35 16.31
N THR A 403 -8.87 -21.35 17.48
CA THR A 403 -9.52 -21.74 18.74
C THR A 403 -10.58 -20.70 19.12
N ALA A 404 -10.29 -19.41 19.13
CA ALA A 404 -11.23 -18.35 19.50
C ALA A 404 -12.46 -18.30 18.58
N THR A 405 -12.28 -18.44 17.27
CA THR A 405 -13.39 -18.46 16.31
C THR A 405 -14.32 -19.64 16.55
N LYS A 406 -13.76 -20.83 16.81
CA LYS A 406 -14.59 -22.01 17.08
C LYS A 406 -15.22 -21.98 18.47
N LEU A 407 -14.51 -21.46 19.47
CA LEU A 407 -15.04 -21.22 20.81
C LEU A 407 -16.27 -20.30 20.76
N HIS A 408 -16.18 -19.22 19.99
CA HIS A 408 -17.30 -18.30 19.79
C HIS A 408 -18.53 -18.98 19.18
N ASP A 409 -18.36 -19.68 18.07
CA ASP A 409 -19.45 -20.39 17.38
C ASP A 409 -20.16 -21.41 18.28
N LEU A 410 -19.36 -22.19 19.02
CA LEU A 410 -19.89 -23.20 19.94
C LEU A 410 -20.56 -22.58 21.18
N TYR A 411 -20.04 -21.47 21.69
CA TYR A 411 -20.68 -20.72 22.78
C TYR A 411 -22.02 -20.13 22.34
N GLN A 412 -22.07 -19.51 21.17
CA GLN A 412 -23.31 -18.99 20.59
C GLN A 412 -24.33 -20.12 20.39
N THR A 413 -23.87 -21.30 20.00
CA THR A 413 -24.73 -22.49 19.94
C THR A 413 -25.23 -22.90 21.33
N ALA A 414 -24.35 -22.98 22.34
CA ALA A 414 -24.72 -23.34 23.71
C ALA A 414 -25.72 -22.32 24.33
N LEU A 415 -25.51 -21.01 24.10
CA LEU A 415 -26.42 -19.95 24.53
C LEU A 415 -27.82 -20.07 23.89
N ARG A 416 -27.89 -20.51 22.63
CA ARG A 416 -29.17 -20.71 21.93
C ARG A 416 -29.88 -22.00 22.37
N THR A 417 -29.13 -23.01 22.78
CA THR A 417 -29.68 -24.33 23.13
C THR A 417 -30.14 -24.42 24.59
N TYR A 418 -29.49 -23.71 25.52
CA TYR A 418 -29.74 -23.85 26.96
C TYR A 418 -30.05 -22.51 27.63
N THR A 419 -31.03 -22.48 28.54
CA THR A 419 -31.34 -21.28 29.35
C THR A 419 -30.25 -21.03 30.41
N PRO A 420 -30.12 -19.80 30.95
CA PRO A 420 -29.10 -19.48 31.96
C PRO A 420 -29.12 -20.41 33.20
N ASN A 421 -30.31 -20.82 33.65
CA ASN A 421 -30.45 -21.74 34.78
C ASN A 421 -30.02 -23.16 34.43
N GLU A 422 -30.30 -23.62 33.22
CA GLU A 422 -29.85 -24.92 32.71
C GLU A 422 -28.33 -24.95 32.49
N GLN A 423 -27.74 -23.84 32.03
CA GLN A 423 -26.29 -23.70 31.86
C GLN A 423 -25.55 -23.86 33.19
N ILE A 424 -26.12 -23.40 34.31
CA ILE A 424 -25.54 -23.57 35.65
C ILE A 424 -25.58 -25.04 36.09
N ILE A 425 -26.72 -25.71 35.88
CA ILE A 425 -26.93 -27.11 36.27
C ILE A 425 -26.10 -28.07 35.39
N LEU A 426 -25.98 -27.76 34.10
CA LEU A 426 -25.32 -28.60 33.09
C LEU A 426 -23.90 -28.15 32.76
N LYS A 427 -23.32 -27.21 33.53
CA LYS A 427 -22.04 -26.57 33.25
C LYS A 427 -20.95 -27.54 32.81
N ASN A 428 -20.68 -28.57 33.63
CA ASN A 428 -19.63 -29.56 33.35
C ASN A 428 -19.94 -30.39 32.10
N THR A 429 -21.22 -30.67 31.82
CA THR A 429 -21.63 -31.40 30.62
C THR A 429 -21.39 -30.56 29.36
N ILE A 430 -21.74 -29.27 29.41
CA ILE A 430 -21.53 -28.32 28.32
C ILE A 430 -20.03 -28.13 28.09
N GLU A 431 -19.23 -27.92 29.13
CA GLU A 431 -17.77 -27.79 29.05
C GLU A 431 -17.11 -29.00 28.36
N ASN A 432 -17.50 -30.22 28.74
CA ASN A 432 -16.99 -31.44 28.10
C ASN A 432 -17.42 -31.57 26.64
N GLN A 433 -18.68 -31.28 26.32
CA GLN A 433 -19.18 -31.29 24.94
C GLN A 433 -18.47 -30.25 24.06
N LEU A 434 -18.21 -29.06 24.60
CA LEU A 434 -17.45 -28.01 23.93
C LEU A 434 -16.03 -28.48 23.66
N ARG A 435 -15.32 -28.98 24.69
CA ARG A 435 -13.96 -29.53 24.56
C ARG A 435 -13.89 -30.59 23.46
N ASP A 436 -14.79 -31.57 23.48
CA ASP A 436 -14.80 -32.67 22.54
C ASP A 436 -15.13 -32.20 21.12
N SER A 437 -16.06 -31.25 20.98
CA SER A 437 -16.40 -30.62 19.70
C SER A 437 -15.21 -29.84 19.11
N ILE A 438 -14.47 -29.10 19.93
CA ILE A 438 -13.27 -28.37 19.46
C ILE A 438 -12.18 -29.36 19.05
N ASN A 439 -11.94 -30.41 19.84
CA ASN A 439 -10.98 -31.47 19.50
C ASN A 439 -11.37 -32.22 18.22
N ASN A 440 -12.67 -32.44 17.97
CA ASN A 440 -13.15 -33.01 16.71
C ASN A 440 -12.86 -32.09 15.52
N VAL A 441 -13.03 -30.77 15.67
CA VAL A 441 -12.65 -29.81 14.62
C VAL A 441 -11.14 -29.79 14.40
N ILE A 442 -10.34 -29.79 15.47
CA ILE A 442 -8.87 -29.90 15.39
C ILE A 442 -8.47 -31.15 14.60
N LYS A 443 -9.13 -32.27 14.86
CA LYS A 443 -8.93 -33.54 14.15
C LYS A 443 -9.37 -33.48 12.68
N MET A 444 -10.53 -32.89 12.39
CA MET A 444 -10.97 -32.67 11.00
C MET A 444 -10.01 -31.76 10.22
N ALA A 445 -9.37 -30.83 10.92
CA ALA A 445 -8.34 -29.94 10.39
C ALA A 445 -6.93 -30.55 10.40
N GLN A 446 -6.77 -31.82 10.79
CA GLN A 446 -5.50 -32.56 10.84
C GLN A 446 -4.43 -31.98 11.78
N TYR A 447 -4.86 -31.30 12.85
CA TYR A 447 -3.97 -30.66 13.83
C TYR A 447 -3.81 -31.42 15.16
N GLU A 448 -4.40 -32.60 15.30
CA GLU A 448 -4.41 -33.40 16.53
C GLU A 448 -3.02 -33.85 17.01
N ASN A 449 -2.05 -33.92 16.09
CA ASN A 449 -0.64 -34.23 16.42
C ASN A 449 0.14 -33.00 16.91
N ILE A 450 -0.43 -31.80 16.78
CA ILE A 450 0.20 -30.51 17.09
C ILE A 450 -0.36 -29.93 18.38
N LEU A 451 -1.69 -30.00 18.57
CA LEU A 451 -2.35 -29.44 19.75
C LEU A 451 -3.64 -30.19 20.09
N THR A 452 -4.04 -30.11 21.36
CA THR A 452 -5.31 -30.60 21.89
C THR A 452 -5.88 -29.63 22.91
N ILE A 453 -7.20 -29.62 23.07
CA ILE A 453 -7.87 -28.91 24.16
C ILE A 453 -7.97 -29.85 25.36
N SER A 454 -7.32 -29.50 26.47
CA SER A 454 -7.36 -30.29 27.70
C SER A 454 -8.61 -29.98 28.53
N ALA A 455 -9.03 -28.72 28.56
CA ALA A 455 -10.21 -28.28 29.30
C ALA A 455 -10.90 -27.08 28.62
N VAL A 456 -12.20 -26.95 28.87
CA VAL A 456 -12.97 -25.74 28.58
C VAL A 456 -13.69 -25.35 29.86
N HIS A 457 -13.72 -24.07 30.18
CA HIS A 457 -14.33 -23.52 31.38
C HIS A 457 -15.32 -22.43 30.99
N LEU A 458 -16.59 -22.58 31.36
CA LEU A 458 -17.57 -21.51 31.27
C LEU A 458 -17.38 -20.55 32.44
N THR A 459 -17.22 -19.27 32.13
CA THR A 459 -17.11 -18.18 33.11
C THR A 459 -18.40 -17.35 33.09
N GLN A 460 -18.56 -16.42 34.04
CA GLN A 460 -19.72 -15.53 34.05
C GLN A 460 -19.72 -14.56 32.84
N GLU A 461 -18.55 -14.29 32.27
CA GLU A 461 -18.38 -13.34 31.17
C GLU A 461 -18.27 -14.05 29.81
N GLY A 462 -18.03 -15.36 29.78
CA GLY A 462 -17.96 -16.15 28.55
C GLY A 462 -17.37 -17.55 28.77
N LEU A 463 -16.29 -17.90 28.08
CA LEU A 463 -15.63 -19.20 28.25
C LEU A 463 -14.12 -19.12 28.01
N MET A 464 -13.37 -20.09 28.55
CA MET A 464 -11.92 -20.20 28.39
C MET A 464 -11.54 -21.64 28.04
N ALA A 465 -10.72 -21.84 27.01
CA ALA A 465 -10.15 -23.13 26.67
C ALA A 465 -8.67 -23.20 27.08
N GLU A 466 -8.26 -24.34 27.63
CA GLU A 466 -6.88 -24.69 27.87
C GLU A 466 -6.36 -25.54 26.69
N ILE A 467 -5.32 -25.07 26.04
CA ILE A 467 -4.68 -25.69 24.88
C ILE A 467 -3.34 -26.30 25.31
N ARG A 468 -3.15 -27.58 25.01
CA ARG A 468 -1.88 -28.29 25.20
C ARG A 468 -1.21 -28.54 23.86
N PHE A 469 0.11 -28.32 23.79
CA PHE A 469 0.90 -28.58 22.58
C PHE A 469 1.77 -29.82 22.74
N SER A 470 1.92 -30.59 21.68
CA SER A 470 2.73 -31.83 21.70
C SER A 470 4.21 -31.60 22.00
N LYS A 471 4.73 -30.40 21.74
CA LYS A 471 6.14 -30.02 21.98
C LYS A 471 6.35 -28.92 23.04
N SER A 472 5.32 -28.54 23.78
CA SER A 472 5.43 -27.53 24.85
C SER A 472 4.99 -28.10 26.19
N PRO A 473 5.77 -27.90 27.28
CA PRO A 473 5.36 -28.30 28.62
C PRO A 473 4.29 -27.37 29.21
N THR A 474 4.08 -26.18 28.63
CA THR A 474 3.13 -25.18 29.14
C THR A 474 1.84 -25.17 28.33
N SER A 475 0.71 -25.21 29.03
CA SER A 475 -0.61 -24.96 28.46
C SER A 475 -0.80 -23.48 28.13
N LEU A 476 -1.56 -23.18 27.08
CA LEU A 476 -1.99 -21.84 26.70
C LEU A 476 -3.49 -21.70 26.99
N PHE A 477 -3.91 -20.58 27.57
CA PHE A 477 -5.33 -20.31 27.84
C PHE A 477 -5.88 -19.28 26.85
N VAL A 478 -7.03 -19.58 26.25
CA VAL A 478 -7.72 -18.73 25.28
C VAL A 478 -9.14 -18.49 25.72
N GLY A 479 -9.51 -17.23 25.94
CA GLY A 479 -10.83 -16.82 26.42
C GLY A 479 -11.69 -16.12 25.37
N TYR A 480 -12.99 -16.32 25.45
CA TYR A 480 -14.04 -15.56 24.77
C TYR A 480 -14.95 -14.91 25.83
N SER A 481 -15.33 -13.64 25.66
CA SER A 481 -16.29 -12.94 26.52
C SER A 481 -17.43 -12.33 25.69
N SER A 482 -18.65 -12.33 26.23
CA SER A 482 -19.86 -11.80 25.59
C SER A 482 -20.23 -10.39 26.04
N THR A 483 -19.61 -9.87 27.12
CA THR A 483 -19.86 -8.51 27.62
C THR A 483 -19.01 -7.47 26.88
N ALA A 484 -19.50 -7.05 25.71
CA ALA A 484 -18.98 -5.88 25.00
C ALA A 484 -19.61 -4.59 25.55
N GLU A 485 -19.20 -4.12 26.74
CA GLU A 485 -19.60 -2.79 27.24
C GLU A 485 -18.47 -1.76 27.07
N SER A 486 -18.17 -1.44 25.82
CA SER A 486 -17.75 -0.08 25.42
C SER A 486 -18.00 0.11 23.91
N PRO A 487 -18.40 1.30 23.44
CA PRO A 487 -18.73 1.54 22.02
C PRO A 487 -17.54 1.36 21.05
N ILE A 488 -16.35 1.06 21.56
CA ILE A 488 -15.12 0.83 20.80
C ILE A 488 -14.99 -0.64 20.33
N TYR A 489 -15.86 -1.56 20.78
CA TYR A 489 -15.67 -3.01 20.59
C TYR A 489 -16.54 -3.67 19.50
N GLN A 490 -17.14 -2.93 18.58
CA GLN A 490 -18.03 -3.54 17.57
C GLN A 490 -17.33 -4.36 16.47
N HIS A 491 -15.99 -4.39 16.40
CA HIS A 491 -15.26 -5.20 15.39
C HIS A 491 -14.07 -6.01 15.92
N ALA A 492 -13.95 -6.22 17.24
CA ALA A 492 -12.88 -7.03 17.82
C ALA A 492 -13.40 -8.38 18.31
N LEU A 493 -13.06 -9.47 17.61
CA LEU A 493 -13.04 -10.80 18.23
C LEU A 493 -11.90 -10.78 19.26
N LEU A 494 -12.28 -10.75 20.54
CA LEU A 494 -11.46 -10.57 21.75
C LEU A 494 -10.05 -11.17 21.74
N GLU A 495 -9.12 -10.56 22.50
CA GLU A 495 -7.98 -11.30 23.07
C GLU A 495 -7.38 -10.63 24.32
N THR A 496 -7.43 -11.34 25.46
CA THR A 496 -6.46 -11.23 26.56
C THR A 496 -5.75 -12.57 26.62
N VAL A 497 -4.43 -12.59 26.37
CA VAL A 497 -3.62 -13.82 26.52
C VAL A 497 -2.87 -13.76 27.84
N ASN A 498 -3.15 -14.73 28.71
CA ASN A 498 -2.39 -14.91 29.94
C ASN A 498 -1.22 -15.84 29.66
N LEU A 499 -0.01 -15.30 29.75
CA LEU A 499 1.21 -16.09 29.64
C LEU A 499 1.46 -16.87 30.95
N PRO A 500 2.20 -17.98 30.92
CA PRO A 500 2.57 -18.75 32.13
C PRO A 500 3.31 -17.93 33.19
N SER A 501 3.81 -16.74 32.84
CA SER A 501 4.46 -15.77 33.72
C SER A 501 3.49 -14.93 34.56
N GLY A 502 2.16 -15.04 34.35
CA GLY A 502 1.15 -14.25 35.07
C GLY A 502 0.89 -12.86 34.48
N ILE A 503 1.38 -12.58 33.28
CA ILE A 503 1.14 -11.32 32.55
C ILE A 503 -0.07 -11.50 31.61
N ALA A 504 -1.00 -10.56 31.67
CA ALA A 504 -2.10 -10.40 30.72
C ALA A 504 -1.69 -9.36 29.66
N GLU A 505 -1.62 -9.76 28.38
CA GLU A 505 -1.37 -8.81 27.26
C GLU A 505 -2.62 -8.63 26.37
N HIS A 506 -2.85 -7.38 25.96
CA HIS A 506 -3.88 -6.96 25.02
C HIS A 506 -3.27 -6.59 23.66
N PHE A 507 -3.78 -7.20 22.59
CA PHE A 507 -3.15 -7.22 21.27
C PHE A 507 -3.60 -6.04 20.35
N PHE A 508 -3.20 -4.81 20.72
CA PHE A 508 -2.91 -3.60 19.91
C PHE A 508 -3.96 -2.65 19.28
N GLY A 509 -3.67 -1.34 19.46
CA GLY A 509 -3.67 -0.25 18.45
C GLY A 509 -2.46 0.68 18.68
N SER A 510 -1.74 1.12 17.63
CA SER A 510 -0.41 1.76 17.74
C SER A 510 -0.41 3.28 17.99
N THR A 511 -1.47 3.99 17.61
CA THR A 511 -1.56 5.45 17.74
C THR A 511 -1.93 5.87 19.16
N GLU A 512 -2.75 5.06 19.84
CA GLU A 512 -3.15 5.29 21.24
C GLU A 512 -2.00 5.04 22.24
N LEU A 513 -1.09 4.09 21.97
CA LEU A 513 0.02 3.80 22.88
C LEU A 513 1.02 4.97 22.96
N LEU A 514 1.29 5.63 21.83
CA LEU A 514 2.21 6.78 21.78
C LEU A 514 1.61 8.02 22.47
N ASN A 515 0.30 8.26 22.27
CA ASN A 515 -0.41 9.40 22.84
C ASN A 515 -0.62 9.26 24.36
N VAL A 516 -0.87 8.05 24.86
CA VAL A 516 -1.04 7.78 26.30
C VAL A 516 0.30 7.86 27.03
N THR A 517 1.37 7.31 26.44
CA THR A 517 2.71 7.33 27.06
C THR A 517 3.26 8.76 27.16
N THR A 518 3.00 9.59 26.15
CA THR A 518 3.43 11.00 26.13
C THR A 518 2.67 11.86 27.15
N ARG A 519 1.33 11.70 27.26
CA ARG A 519 0.52 12.44 28.25
C ARG A 519 0.77 12.01 29.68
N TYR A 520 0.94 10.70 29.92
CA TYR A 520 1.27 10.17 31.24
C TYR A 520 2.61 10.72 31.77
N THR A 521 3.60 10.86 30.89
CA THR A 521 4.94 11.36 31.25
C THR A 521 4.91 12.85 31.62
N GLN A 522 4.10 13.65 30.93
CA GLN A 522 3.92 15.08 31.21
C GLN A 522 3.18 15.34 32.53
N GLU A 523 2.11 14.60 32.81
CA GLU A 523 1.31 14.77 34.04
C GLU A 523 2.03 14.24 35.29
N ARG A 524 2.77 13.13 35.16
CA ARG A 524 3.63 12.61 36.24
C ARG A 524 4.71 13.63 36.64
N SER A 525 5.30 14.33 35.68
CA SER A 525 6.34 15.33 35.94
C SER A 525 5.77 16.56 36.66
N ARG A 526 4.54 17.00 36.32
CA ARG A 526 3.83 18.11 36.99
C ARG A 526 3.44 17.80 38.42
N ILE A 527 2.95 16.58 38.68
CA ILE A 527 2.53 16.12 40.01
C ILE A 527 3.73 15.98 40.96
N LEU A 528 4.85 15.44 40.48
CA LEU A 528 6.07 15.29 41.28
C LEU A 528 6.70 16.64 41.65
N SER A 529 6.65 17.65 40.77
CA SER A 529 7.08 19.02 41.10
C SER A 529 6.19 19.69 42.15
N ALA A 530 4.87 19.42 42.13
CA ALA A 530 3.91 19.99 43.07
C ALA A 530 3.98 19.37 44.49
N ILE A 531 4.34 18.08 44.59
CA ILE A 531 4.47 17.37 45.87
C ILE A 531 5.78 17.70 46.59
N LEU A 532 6.88 17.88 45.86
CA LEU A 532 8.21 18.12 46.43
C LEU A 532 8.42 19.52 47.04
N GLN A 533 7.42 20.41 46.99
CA GLN A 533 7.56 21.79 47.48
C GLN A 533 6.79 22.12 48.76
N ASN A 534 5.96 21.23 49.34
CA ASN A 534 5.22 21.55 50.59
C ASN A 534 4.91 20.32 51.48
N THR A 535 5.12 20.47 52.79
CA THR A 535 4.86 19.44 53.82
C THR A 535 3.43 19.54 54.37
N TYR A 536 2.55 18.61 54.01
CA TYR A 536 1.16 18.54 54.49
C TYR A 536 0.96 17.41 55.52
N THR A 537 -0.07 17.52 56.38
CA THR A 537 -0.43 16.53 57.41
C THR A 537 -1.48 15.52 56.95
N PHE A 538 -1.76 14.49 57.77
CA PHE A 538 -2.55 13.31 57.42
C PHE A 538 -3.99 13.60 56.94
N ASP A 539 -4.71 14.56 57.53
CA ASP A 539 -6.05 14.93 57.06
C ASP A 539 -6.03 15.59 55.66
N GLN A 540 -4.93 16.25 55.31
CA GLN A 540 -4.74 16.89 53.99
C GLN A 540 -4.38 15.84 52.93
N LEU A 541 -3.62 14.81 53.32
CA LEU A 541 -3.37 13.61 52.49
C LEU A 541 -4.64 12.77 52.30
N HIS A 542 -5.47 12.63 53.33
CA HIS A 542 -6.73 11.89 53.23
C HIS A 542 -7.72 12.59 52.29
N THR A 543 -7.71 13.92 52.27
CA THR A 543 -8.46 14.75 51.31
C THR A 543 -7.91 14.62 49.88
N ALA A 544 -6.59 14.52 49.70
CA ALA A 544 -5.95 14.34 48.39
C ALA A 544 -6.06 12.91 47.82
N LEU A 545 -6.08 11.89 48.67
CA LEU A 545 -6.24 10.49 48.25
C LEU A 545 -7.68 10.16 47.87
N ASN A 546 -8.67 10.83 48.47
CA ASN A 546 -10.08 10.66 48.08
C ASN A 546 -10.42 11.27 46.71
N SER A 547 -9.62 12.21 46.19
CA SER A 547 -9.72 12.65 44.78
C SER A 547 -8.97 11.76 43.79
N ILE A 548 -8.11 10.83 44.26
CA ILE A 548 -7.40 9.80 43.46
C ILE A 548 -8.24 8.49 43.37
N ARG A 549 -9.52 8.52 43.74
CA ARG A 549 -10.49 7.45 43.42
C ARG A 549 -10.76 7.26 41.93
N SER A 550 -10.05 7.96 41.06
CA SER A 550 -10.05 7.77 39.62
C SER A 550 -8.63 7.61 39.06
N HIS A 551 -7.90 6.56 39.46
CA HIS A 551 -7.28 5.66 38.48
C HIS A 551 -6.44 4.53 39.12
N PRO A 552 -6.58 3.28 38.62
CA PRO A 552 -5.74 2.17 38.99
C PRO A 552 -4.49 2.11 38.09
N TYR A 553 -3.44 1.45 38.57
CA TYR A 553 -2.14 1.16 37.92
C TYR A 553 -0.97 2.09 38.33
N MET A 554 -0.56 1.96 39.60
CA MET A 554 0.86 2.00 39.97
C MET A 554 1.27 0.64 40.56
N ASN A 555 2.37 0.06 40.07
CA ASN A 555 2.98 -1.15 40.63
C ASN A 555 4.38 -0.88 41.23
N THR A 556 4.44 -1.11 42.54
CA THR A 556 5.48 -1.65 43.43
C THR A 556 6.90 -1.11 43.59
N ALA A 557 7.59 -0.49 42.63
CA ALA A 557 8.96 -0.02 42.92
C ALA A 557 8.98 1.30 43.71
N ALA A 558 8.14 2.26 43.32
CA ALA A 558 7.89 3.50 44.07
C ALA A 558 7.15 3.24 45.40
N LEU A 559 6.34 2.19 45.46
CA LEU A 559 5.66 1.76 46.68
C LEU A 559 6.64 1.18 47.71
N ARG A 560 7.73 0.52 47.29
CA ARG A 560 8.70 -0.08 48.22
C ARG A 560 9.64 0.97 48.83
N SER A 561 10.13 1.92 48.04
CA SER A 561 11.00 3.00 48.54
C SER A 561 10.26 4.02 49.41
N TYR A 562 8.96 4.21 49.18
CA TYR A 562 8.09 5.06 50.01
C TYR A 562 7.72 4.39 51.35
N ILE A 563 7.64 3.06 51.39
CA ILE A 563 7.43 2.27 52.63
C ILE A 563 8.69 2.23 53.52
N GLU A 564 9.90 2.27 52.95
CA GLU A 564 11.14 2.30 53.75
C GLU A 564 11.41 3.68 54.39
N ALA A 565 10.97 4.78 53.76
CA ALA A 565 11.08 6.14 54.29
C ALA A 565 9.97 6.53 55.28
N LEU A 566 8.89 5.75 55.38
CA LEU A 566 7.79 5.95 56.35
C LEU A 566 7.97 5.15 57.65
N ASN A 567 8.98 4.27 57.73
CA ASN A 567 9.28 3.44 58.90
C ASN A 567 10.52 3.89 59.70
N ALA A 568 11.20 4.97 59.29
CA ALA A 568 12.23 5.69 60.05
C ALA A 568 11.73 7.11 60.32
#